data_AF-A0A7S7ETZ0-F1
#
_entry.id   AF-A0A7S7ETZ0-F1
#
_cell.length_a   1.000
_cell.length_b   1.000
_cell.length_c   1.000
_cell.angle_alpha   90.00
_cell.angle_beta   90.00
_cell.angle_gamma   90.00
#
_symmetry.space_group_name_H-M   'P 1'
#
loop_
_entity.id
_entity.type
_entity.pdbx_description
1 polymer ?
#
loop_
_entity_poly.entity_id
_entity_poly.type
_entity_poly.pdbx_seq_one_letter_code
_entity_poly.pdbx_strand_id
1 'polypeptide(L)'
;MDNNRTNLFINPNVEKNSKTKYLLYSVIILIISMTGCGDSGESKEKMGNNDTVQVSEEEQSTEIDPVDKDAVKEYDKKIYKMVSASTRVSDILVDSMGEVGDGKMSRSELKELATQAKDAQSSLQGSLLTYDDVAKSMYLESAHFYLTMQWKVASDLLKFCETDNKEDLDNCGDVLRDSPDYLKTVDSARVKYLSEQGFSEEEIVAITTAVDEEQVE
;
A
#
# COMPACT_ATOMS: atom_id res chain seq x y z
N MET A 1 32.10 5.01 22.70
CA MET A 1 31.18 3.87 22.86
C MET A 1 30.41 3.81 21.57
N ASP A 2 30.90 2.94 20.70
CA ASP A 2 30.66 2.97 19.26
C ASP A 2 29.36 2.28 18.85
N ASN A 3 28.78 2.82 17.79
CA ASN A 3 27.57 2.40 17.11
C ASN A 3 27.62 0.93 16.68
N ASN A 4 26.59 0.16 16.99
CA ASN A 4 26.31 -1.10 16.29
C ASN A 4 24.84 -1.10 15.84
N ARG A 5 24.61 -0.49 14.68
CA ARG A 5 23.45 -0.75 13.84
C ARG A 5 23.63 -2.16 13.27
N THR A 6 22.92 -3.13 13.85
CA THR A 6 22.82 -4.47 13.26
C THR A 6 22.00 -4.37 11.98
N ASN A 7 22.70 -4.56 10.87
CA ASN A 7 22.15 -4.81 9.55
C ASN A 7 21.12 -5.95 9.62
N LEU A 8 19.89 -5.68 9.18
CA LEU A 8 19.01 -6.75 8.68
C LEU A 8 19.62 -7.26 7.36
N PHE A 9 20.58 -8.17 7.47
CA PHE A 9 20.90 -9.07 6.38
C PHE A 9 19.83 -10.16 6.34
N ILE A 10 19.10 -10.11 5.23
CA ILE A 10 18.33 -11.16 4.60
C ILE A 10 18.96 -12.53 4.89
N ASN A 11 18.20 -13.44 5.49
CA ASN A 11 18.52 -14.86 5.49
C ASN A 11 17.78 -15.49 4.30
N PRO A 12 18.45 -15.86 3.19
CA PRO A 12 17.78 -16.26 1.94
C PRO A 12 17.45 -17.75 1.92
N ASN A 13 16.92 -18.31 3.01
CA ASN A 13 16.55 -19.73 3.01
C ASN A 13 15.28 -20.00 3.82
N VAL A 14 14.15 -19.56 3.27
CA VAL A 14 12.84 -20.12 3.60
C VAL A 14 12.37 -20.92 2.40
N GLU A 15 12.55 -22.22 2.50
CA GLU A 15 12.28 -23.21 1.48
C GLU A 15 10.79 -23.18 1.07
N LYS A 16 10.56 -23.07 -0.24
CA LYS A 16 9.25 -23.04 -0.91
C LYS A 16 8.31 -24.14 -0.41
N ASN A 17 7.18 -23.76 0.17
CA ASN A 17 5.97 -24.58 0.15
C ASN A 17 4.75 -23.72 -0.22
N SER A 18 4.48 -23.64 -1.53
CA SER A 18 3.43 -22.81 -2.13
C SER A 18 1.99 -23.28 -1.87
N LYS A 19 1.78 -24.26 -1.00
CA LYS A 19 0.46 -24.88 -0.76
C LYS A 19 -0.15 -24.50 0.59
N THR A 20 0.62 -23.88 1.49
CA THR A 20 0.15 -23.47 2.83
C THR A 20 -0.56 -22.11 2.83
N LYS A 21 -0.38 -21.30 1.78
CA LYS A 21 -0.94 -19.94 1.68
C LYS A 21 -2.48 -19.89 1.69
N TYR A 22 -3.15 -20.98 1.30
CA TYR A 22 -4.62 -21.05 1.27
C TYR A 22 -5.25 -21.49 2.60
N LEU A 23 -4.45 -21.99 3.55
CA LEU A 23 -4.95 -22.40 4.87
C LEU A 23 -5.04 -21.23 5.85
N LEU A 24 -4.16 -20.23 5.74
CA LEU A 24 -4.18 -19.03 6.60
C LEU A 24 -5.39 -18.11 6.36
N TYR A 25 -5.93 -18.08 5.14
CA TYR A 25 -7.16 -17.34 4.82
C TYR A 25 -8.43 -17.90 5.49
N SER A 26 -8.38 -19.13 6.02
CA SER A 26 -9.57 -19.81 6.56
C SER A 26 -9.94 -19.38 7.99
N VAL A 27 -9.02 -18.75 8.73
CA VAL A 27 -9.24 -18.39 10.14
C VAL A 27 -9.97 -17.04 10.31
N ILE A 28 -10.04 -16.21 9.26
CA ILE A 28 -10.62 -14.84 9.35
C ILE A 28 -12.14 -14.82 9.10
N ILE A 29 -12.76 -15.90 8.59
CA ILE A 29 -14.21 -15.95 8.29
C ILE A 29 -15.00 -16.60 9.45
N LEU A 30 -14.91 -16.05 10.67
CA LEU A 30 -15.77 -16.53 11.77
C LEU A 30 -16.36 -15.45 12.67
N ILE A 31 -16.67 -14.26 12.12
CA ILE A 31 -17.60 -13.31 12.76
C ILE A 31 -18.45 -12.63 11.68
N ILE A 32 -19.46 -13.33 11.16
CA ILE A 32 -20.60 -12.71 10.50
C ILE A 32 -21.85 -13.22 11.19
N SER A 33 -22.49 -12.36 11.99
CA SER A 33 -23.90 -12.50 12.30
C SER A 33 -24.49 -11.17 12.77
N MET A 34 -25.29 -10.60 11.85
CA MET A 34 -26.62 -10.00 12.05
C MET A 34 -26.79 -8.48 11.81
N THR A 35 -27.71 -8.22 10.87
CA THR A 35 -28.64 -7.07 10.71
C THR A 35 -28.05 -5.73 10.29
N GLY A 36 -28.55 -5.02 9.27
CA GLY A 36 -29.74 -5.11 8.40
C GLY A 36 -29.80 -3.78 7.61
N CYS A 37 -29.95 -3.82 6.28
CA CYS A 37 -31.16 -3.49 5.52
C CYS A 37 -31.65 -2.03 5.60
N GLY A 38 -31.82 -1.38 4.44
CA GLY A 38 -32.58 -0.13 4.23
C GLY A 38 -31.80 0.89 3.39
N ASP A 39 -31.83 0.83 2.05
CA ASP A 39 -32.92 1.19 1.12
C ASP A 39 -32.94 2.68 0.72
N SER A 40 -33.19 2.81 -0.58
CA SER A 40 -33.23 3.88 -1.58
C SER A 40 -33.62 5.31 -1.24
N GLY A 41 -33.20 6.22 -2.13
CA GLY A 41 -33.64 7.61 -2.15
C GLY A 41 -33.15 8.40 -3.38
N GLU A 42 -33.67 8.03 -4.56
CA GLU A 42 -33.60 8.80 -5.81
C GLU A 42 -34.26 10.18 -5.65
N SER A 43 -33.72 11.23 -6.27
CA SER A 43 -34.45 12.49 -6.50
C SER A 43 -33.92 13.19 -7.77
N LYS A 44 -34.86 13.37 -8.70
CA LYS A 44 -34.73 14.00 -10.02
C LYS A 44 -34.82 15.54 -9.97
N GLU A 45 -34.56 16.11 -11.15
CA GLU A 45 -34.91 17.45 -11.67
C GLU A 45 -33.86 18.55 -11.43
N LYS A 46 -33.51 19.44 -12.38
CA LYS A 46 -34.24 19.89 -13.57
C LYS A 46 -33.33 20.57 -14.60
N MET A 47 -33.76 20.47 -15.85
CA MET A 47 -33.30 21.14 -17.08
C MET A 47 -33.38 22.68 -16.99
N GLY A 48 -32.44 23.40 -17.61
CA GLY A 48 -32.50 24.85 -17.80
C GLY A 48 -31.42 25.43 -18.73
N ASN A 49 -31.69 25.35 -20.04
CA ASN A 49 -31.29 26.20 -21.19
C ASN A 49 -29.92 26.92 -21.28
N ASN A 50 -29.24 26.61 -22.39
CA ASN A 50 -28.54 27.49 -23.36
C ASN A 50 -28.21 28.93 -22.92
N ASP A 51 -26.91 29.22 -22.90
CA ASP A 51 -26.39 30.38 -23.62
C ASP A 51 -25.03 30.05 -24.26
N THR A 52 -25.00 30.22 -25.58
CA THR A 52 -23.83 30.07 -26.45
C THR A 52 -22.89 31.25 -26.21
N VAL A 53 -21.72 30.99 -25.64
CA VAL A 53 -20.59 31.94 -25.70
C VAL A 53 -19.48 31.26 -26.48
N GLN A 54 -19.27 31.73 -27.71
CA GLN A 54 -18.05 31.46 -28.47
C GLN A 54 -16.87 31.99 -27.67
N VAL A 55 -16.11 31.08 -27.06
CA VAL A 55 -14.76 31.38 -26.57
C VAL A 55 -13.81 30.91 -27.66
N SER A 56 -13.08 31.88 -28.21
CA SER A 56 -12.06 31.72 -29.22
C SER A 56 -11.04 30.66 -28.80
N GLU A 57 -10.84 29.65 -29.65
CA GLU A 57 -9.68 28.75 -29.61
C GLU A 57 -8.42 29.57 -29.88
N GLU A 58 -7.74 29.98 -28.81
CA GLU A 58 -6.29 30.19 -28.90
C GLU A 58 -5.64 28.84 -28.58
N GLU A 59 -5.40 28.05 -29.63
CA GLU A 59 -4.45 26.94 -29.59
C GLU A 59 -3.05 27.53 -29.37
N GLN A 60 -2.74 27.84 -28.12
CA GLN A 60 -1.37 28.00 -27.67
C GLN A 60 -0.77 26.60 -27.72
N SER A 61 -0.17 26.27 -28.88
CA SER A 61 0.73 25.13 -29.06
C SER A 61 1.88 25.31 -28.09
N THR A 62 1.65 24.86 -26.86
CA THR A 62 2.68 24.64 -25.88
C THR A 62 3.45 23.47 -26.46
N GLU A 63 4.67 23.71 -26.90
CA GLU A 63 5.62 22.66 -27.27
C GLU A 63 5.72 21.75 -26.04
N ILE A 64 4.96 20.64 -26.05
CA ILE A 64 5.02 19.65 -24.98
C ILE A 64 6.37 18.99 -25.19
N ASP A 65 7.35 19.33 -24.34
CA ASP A 65 8.60 18.60 -24.27
C ASP A 65 8.25 17.10 -24.25
N PRO A 66 8.87 16.27 -25.11
CA PRO A 66 8.57 14.85 -25.13
C PRO A 66 8.80 14.28 -23.73
N VAL A 67 7.78 13.61 -23.18
CA VAL A 67 7.86 12.94 -21.88
C VAL A 67 9.08 12.01 -21.89
N ASP A 68 10.00 12.21 -20.94
CA ASP A 68 11.09 11.28 -20.71
C ASP A 68 10.54 10.01 -20.06
N LYS A 69 10.15 9.05 -20.91
CA LYS A 69 9.60 7.75 -20.49
C LYS A 69 10.56 6.97 -19.58
N ASP A 70 11.87 7.15 -19.71
CA ASP A 70 12.83 6.44 -18.87
C ASP A 70 12.88 7.05 -17.46
N ALA A 71 12.81 8.38 -17.35
CA ALA A 71 12.62 9.04 -16.07
C ALA A 71 11.31 8.61 -15.39
N VAL A 72 10.20 8.53 -16.13
CA VAL A 72 8.91 8.06 -15.59
C VAL A 72 8.99 6.63 -15.05
N LYS A 73 9.62 5.70 -15.78
CA LYS A 73 9.83 4.32 -15.31
C LYS A 73 10.65 4.27 -14.03
N GLU A 74 11.70 5.07 -13.94
CA GLU A 74 12.56 5.12 -12.75
C GLU A 74 11.81 5.69 -11.54
N TYR A 75 10.93 6.68 -11.74
CA TYR A 75 10.04 7.18 -10.70
C TYR A 75 9.02 6.12 -10.25
N ASP A 76 8.33 5.47 -11.18
CA ASP A 76 7.42 4.36 -10.90
C ASP A 76 8.10 3.26 -10.07
N LYS A 77 9.28 2.82 -10.52
CA LYS A 77 10.08 1.80 -9.82
C LYS A 77 10.38 2.19 -8.38
N LYS A 78 10.77 3.44 -8.14
CA LYS A 78 11.06 3.94 -6.79
C LYS A 78 9.82 3.95 -5.89
N ILE A 79 8.69 4.45 -6.41
CA ILE A 79 7.43 4.50 -5.66
C ILE A 79 6.95 3.09 -5.33
N TYR A 80 6.86 2.22 -6.34
CA TYR A 80 6.33 0.87 -6.14
C TYR A 80 7.24 0.03 -5.25
N LYS A 81 8.57 0.20 -5.33
CA LYS A 81 9.51 -0.47 -4.42
C LYS A 81 9.22 -0.15 -2.95
N MET A 82 8.81 1.09 -2.64
CA MET A 82 8.43 1.46 -1.26
C MET A 82 7.10 0.80 -0.85
N VAL A 83 6.13 0.68 -1.76
CA VAL A 83 4.87 -0.04 -1.54
C VAL A 83 5.14 -1.53 -1.28
N SER A 84 5.98 -2.17 -2.11
CA SER A 84 6.36 -3.57 -1.93
C SER A 84 7.14 -3.79 -0.62
N ALA A 85 8.06 -2.87 -0.27
CA ALA A 85 8.77 -2.94 1.01
C ALA A 85 7.80 -2.81 2.20
N SER A 86 6.83 -1.90 2.12
CA SER A 86 5.78 -1.73 3.13
C SER A 86 4.94 -3.01 3.28
N THR A 87 4.57 -3.65 2.17
CA THR A 87 3.85 -4.93 2.15
C THR A 87 4.64 -6.02 2.88
N ARG A 88 5.93 -6.19 2.53
CA ARG A 88 6.81 -7.18 3.18
C ARG A 88 6.94 -6.97 4.68
N VAL A 89 7.08 -5.73 5.12
CA VAL A 89 7.14 -5.40 6.56
C VAL A 89 5.86 -5.83 7.27
N SER A 90 4.70 -5.57 6.66
CA SER A 90 3.41 -6.00 7.22
C SER A 90 3.23 -7.51 7.22
N ASP A 91 3.64 -8.21 6.16
CA ASP A 91 3.57 -9.68 6.09
C ASP A 91 4.40 -10.31 7.22
N ILE A 92 5.60 -9.79 7.50
CA ILE A 92 6.44 -10.25 8.62
C ILE A 92 5.71 -10.06 9.96
N LEU A 93 5.00 -8.94 10.16
CA LEU A 93 4.22 -8.73 11.38
C LEU A 93 3.06 -9.73 11.50
N VAL A 94 2.33 -9.99 10.41
CA VAL A 94 1.23 -10.95 10.38
C VAL A 94 1.72 -12.35 10.72
N ASP A 95 2.82 -12.78 10.11
CA ASP A 95 3.43 -14.09 10.40
C ASP A 95 3.87 -14.16 11.87
N SER A 96 4.50 -13.11 12.39
CA SER A 96 4.95 -13.04 13.79
C SER A 96 3.78 -13.06 14.79
N MET A 97 2.65 -12.42 14.46
CA MET A 97 1.43 -12.52 15.25
C MET A 97 0.92 -13.97 15.32
N GLY A 98 0.97 -14.69 14.19
CA GLY A 98 0.68 -16.12 14.13
C GLY A 98 1.61 -16.94 15.02
N GLU A 99 2.91 -16.66 14.99
CA GLU A 99 3.91 -17.36 15.81
C GLU A 99 3.71 -17.14 17.32
N VAL A 100 3.24 -15.96 17.74
CA VAL A 100 2.85 -15.74 19.14
C VAL A 100 1.61 -16.57 19.51
N GLY A 101 0.61 -16.64 18.62
CA GLY A 101 -0.57 -17.49 18.81
C GLY A 101 -0.24 -18.98 18.94
N ASP A 102 0.77 -19.43 18.20
CA ASP A 102 1.30 -20.80 18.22
C ASP A 102 2.27 -21.07 19.38
N GLY A 103 2.65 -20.06 20.16
CA GLY A 103 3.63 -20.16 21.24
C GLY A 103 5.08 -20.34 20.79
N LYS A 104 5.39 -20.05 19.52
CA LYS A 104 6.74 -20.10 18.93
C LYS A 104 7.53 -18.81 19.13
N MET A 105 6.83 -17.70 19.35
CA MET A 105 7.39 -16.38 19.64
C MET A 105 6.78 -15.82 20.92
N SER A 106 7.56 -15.06 21.68
CA SER A 106 7.07 -14.32 22.84
C SER A 106 6.44 -12.99 22.45
N ARG A 107 5.54 -12.49 23.30
CA ARG A 107 4.99 -11.13 23.16
C ARG A 107 6.07 -10.04 23.19
N SER A 108 7.18 -10.27 23.90
CA SER A 108 8.29 -9.31 23.95
C SER A 108 8.99 -9.20 22.60
N GLU A 109 9.22 -10.33 21.93
CA GLU A 109 9.79 -10.34 20.57
C GLU A 109 8.83 -9.68 19.57
N LEU A 110 7.53 -9.94 19.68
CA LEU A 110 6.51 -9.26 18.86
C LEU A 110 6.50 -7.74 19.09
N LYS A 111 6.68 -7.29 20.33
CA LYS A 111 6.79 -5.86 20.66
C LYS A 111 8.00 -5.21 19.97
N GLU A 112 9.16 -5.87 20.02
CA GLU A 112 10.38 -5.38 19.37
C GLU A 112 10.22 -5.32 17.85
N LEU A 113 9.60 -6.33 17.24
CA LEU A 113 9.30 -6.36 15.81
C LEU A 113 8.30 -5.26 15.42
N ALA A 114 7.23 -5.06 16.20
CA ALA A 114 6.26 -4.00 15.96
C ALA A 114 6.91 -2.60 16.02
N THR A 115 7.87 -2.41 16.94
CA THR A 115 8.67 -1.18 17.02
C THR A 115 9.50 -0.97 15.75
N GLN A 116 10.26 -1.99 15.34
CA GLN A 116 11.10 -1.93 14.14
C GLN A 116 10.27 -1.70 12.87
N ALA A 117 9.13 -2.38 12.74
CA ALA A 117 8.22 -2.22 11.63
C ALA A 117 7.64 -0.80 11.58
N LYS A 118 7.21 -0.25 12.73
CA LYS A 118 6.72 1.13 12.81
C LYS A 118 7.78 2.13 12.32
N ASP A 119 9.02 1.99 12.78
CA ASP A 119 10.12 2.87 12.38
C ASP A 119 10.45 2.71 10.88
N ALA A 120 10.45 1.47 10.36
CA ALA A 120 10.65 1.19 8.95
C ALA A 120 9.56 1.85 8.08
N GLN A 121 8.28 1.71 8.48
CA GLN A 121 7.16 2.35 7.78
C GLN A 121 7.27 3.88 7.82
N SER A 122 7.66 4.47 8.95
CA SER A 122 7.93 5.91 9.03
C SER A 122 9.08 6.36 8.11
N SER A 123 10.15 5.57 7.99
CA SER A 123 11.24 5.85 7.06
C SER A 123 10.79 5.77 5.59
N LEU A 124 9.95 4.80 5.25
CA LEU A 124 9.37 4.66 3.91
C LEU A 124 8.48 5.86 3.56
N GLN A 125 7.60 6.27 4.48
CA GLN A 125 6.74 7.46 4.31
C GLN A 125 7.59 8.71 4.11
N GLY A 126 8.60 8.92 4.96
CA GLY A 126 9.51 10.07 4.83
C GLY A 126 10.24 10.10 3.48
N SER A 127 10.63 8.94 2.96
CA SER A 127 11.27 8.83 1.64
C SER A 127 10.29 9.12 0.51
N LEU A 128 9.04 8.65 0.63
CA LEU A 128 8.00 8.87 -0.37
C LEU A 128 7.65 10.36 -0.52
N LEU A 129 7.74 11.15 0.55
CA LEU A 129 7.49 12.60 0.54
C LEU A 129 8.60 13.42 -0.16
N THR A 130 9.74 12.83 -0.50
CA THR A 130 10.84 13.55 -1.19
C THR A 130 10.68 13.66 -2.70
N TYR A 131 9.64 13.04 -3.27
CA TYR A 131 9.38 13.02 -4.71
C TYR A 131 8.45 14.17 -5.11
N ASP A 132 9.03 15.34 -5.41
CA ASP A 132 8.31 16.59 -5.70
C ASP A 132 7.74 16.68 -7.14
N ASP A 133 8.38 16.07 -8.14
CA ASP A 133 7.99 16.19 -9.56
C ASP A 133 6.60 15.59 -9.88
N VAL A 134 6.04 14.81 -8.96
CA VAL A 134 4.77 14.06 -9.10
C VAL A 134 3.85 14.29 -7.88
N ALA A 135 4.12 15.32 -7.08
CA ALA A 135 3.52 15.59 -5.76
C ALA A 135 1.99 15.77 -5.72
N LYS A 136 1.30 15.63 -6.87
CA LYS A 136 -0.17 15.75 -7.00
C LYS A 136 -0.83 14.58 -7.73
N SER A 137 -0.09 13.51 -8.05
CA SER A 137 -0.73 12.34 -8.66
C SER A 137 -1.50 11.54 -7.61
N MET A 138 -2.66 11.01 -8.00
CA MET A 138 -3.39 10.02 -7.21
C MET A 138 -2.53 8.79 -6.87
N TYR A 139 -1.47 8.53 -7.65
CA TYR A 139 -0.55 7.43 -7.40
C TYR A 139 0.29 7.66 -6.14
N LEU A 140 0.88 8.84 -5.98
CA LEU A 140 1.65 9.16 -4.77
C LEU A 140 0.76 9.22 -3.53
N GLU A 141 -0.44 9.78 -3.66
CA GLU A 141 -1.42 9.87 -2.58
C GLU A 141 -1.88 8.49 -2.11
N SER A 142 -2.24 7.60 -3.05
CA SER A 142 -2.65 6.22 -2.72
C SER A 142 -1.50 5.43 -2.10
N ALA A 143 -0.27 5.57 -2.61
CA ALA A 143 0.91 4.94 -2.01
C ALA A 143 1.15 5.45 -0.58
N HIS A 144 1.07 6.75 -0.34
CA HIS A 144 1.21 7.34 0.99
C HIS A 144 0.13 6.85 1.96
N PHE A 145 -1.12 6.81 1.50
CA PHE A 145 -2.24 6.27 2.27
C PHE A 145 -1.99 4.80 2.64
N TYR A 146 -1.57 3.98 1.68
CA TYR A 146 -1.24 2.57 1.93
C TYR A 146 -0.15 2.41 3.00
N LEU A 147 0.98 3.11 2.86
CA LEU A 147 2.07 3.12 3.85
C LEU A 147 1.61 3.62 5.23
N THR A 148 0.69 4.59 5.27
CA THR A 148 0.09 5.09 6.52
C THR A 148 -0.73 4.02 7.20
N MET A 149 -1.48 3.23 6.42
CA MET A 149 -2.27 2.12 6.97
C MET A 149 -1.41 0.99 7.48
N GLN A 150 -0.33 0.63 6.78
CA GLN A 150 0.63 -0.35 7.30
C GLN A 150 1.37 0.14 8.55
N TRP A 151 1.67 1.44 8.64
CA TRP A 151 2.21 2.03 9.87
C TRP A 151 1.22 1.93 11.03
N LYS A 152 -0.08 2.14 10.78
CA LYS A 152 -1.11 2.02 11.80
C LYS A 152 -1.17 0.60 12.37
N VAL A 153 -1.08 -0.42 11.51
CA VAL A 153 -0.97 -1.84 11.92
C VAL A 153 0.19 -2.02 12.91
N ALA A 154 1.40 -1.58 12.55
CA ALA A 154 2.57 -1.71 13.41
C ALA A 154 2.42 -0.93 14.73
N SER A 155 1.86 0.29 14.66
CA SER A 155 1.62 1.13 15.83
C SER A 155 0.61 0.54 16.80
N ASP A 156 -0.53 0.06 16.30
CA ASP A 156 -1.58 -0.50 17.15
C ASP A 156 -1.17 -1.87 17.70
N LEU A 157 -0.43 -2.68 16.92
CA LEU A 157 0.19 -3.91 17.43
C LEU A 157 1.19 -3.65 18.56
N LEU A 158 2.02 -2.60 18.43
CA LEU A 158 2.93 -2.17 19.48
C LEU A 158 2.15 -1.78 20.75
N LYS A 159 1.11 -0.95 20.62
CA LYS A 159 0.26 -0.55 21.76
C LYS A 159 -0.38 -1.77 22.42
N PHE A 160 -0.94 -2.69 21.64
CA PHE A 160 -1.47 -3.94 22.15
C PHE A 160 -0.41 -4.66 22.98
N CYS A 161 0.80 -4.83 22.46
CA CYS A 161 1.88 -5.50 23.19
C CYS A 161 2.21 -4.82 24.52
N GLU A 162 2.05 -3.50 24.63
CA GLU A 162 2.33 -2.70 25.84
C GLU A 162 1.20 -2.67 26.86
N THR A 163 -0.05 -2.66 26.41
CA THR A 163 -1.22 -2.37 27.25
C THR A 163 -2.13 -3.56 27.48
N ASP A 164 -2.04 -4.59 26.62
CA ASP A 164 -3.00 -5.69 26.54
C ASP A 164 -4.43 -5.27 26.20
N ASN A 165 -4.59 -4.08 25.60
CA ASN A 165 -5.88 -3.62 25.14
C ASN A 165 -6.27 -4.32 23.83
N LYS A 166 -7.29 -5.17 23.91
CA LYS A 166 -7.82 -5.90 22.76
C LYS A 166 -8.33 -5.00 21.63
N GLU A 167 -8.80 -3.79 21.95
CA GLU A 167 -9.23 -2.83 20.91
C GLU A 167 -8.10 -2.47 19.94
N ASP A 168 -6.86 -2.36 20.43
CA ASP A 168 -5.69 -2.12 19.57
C ASP A 168 -5.43 -3.30 18.62
N LEU A 169 -5.65 -4.53 19.10
CA LEU A 169 -5.54 -5.74 18.29
C LEU A 169 -6.67 -5.85 17.24
N ASP A 170 -7.90 -5.50 17.62
CA ASP A 170 -9.05 -5.50 16.71
C ASP A 170 -8.86 -4.43 15.61
N ASN A 171 -8.38 -3.23 15.96
CA ASN A 171 -8.02 -2.18 15.01
C ASN A 171 -6.93 -2.62 14.02
N CYS A 172 -5.91 -3.33 14.50
CA CYS A 172 -4.88 -3.95 13.65
C CYS A 172 -5.52 -4.93 12.66
N GLY A 173 -6.40 -5.81 13.14
CA GLY A 173 -7.11 -6.79 12.32
C GLY A 173 -8.00 -6.16 11.23
N ASP A 174 -8.73 -5.08 11.56
CA ASP A 174 -9.55 -4.36 10.59
C ASP A 174 -8.71 -3.76 9.46
N VAL A 175 -7.59 -3.11 9.79
CA VAL A 175 -6.71 -2.52 8.78
C VAL A 175 -6.06 -3.60 7.91
N LEU A 176 -5.64 -4.72 8.51
CA LEU A 176 -5.07 -5.85 7.77
C LEU A 176 -6.09 -6.48 6.81
N ARG A 177 -7.36 -6.56 7.21
CA ARG A 177 -8.45 -7.06 6.36
C ARG A 177 -8.65 -6.19 5.13
N ASP A 178 -8.56 -4.87 5.30
CA ASP A 178 -8.81 -3.89 4.23
C ASP A 178 -7.55 -3.59 3.39
N SER A 179 -6.36 -3.99 3.87
CA SER A 179 -5.06 -3.80 3.22
C SER A 179 -5.01 -4.22 1.74
N PRO A 180 -5.59 -5.35 1.31
CA PRO A 180 -5.63 -5.72 -0.11
C PRO A 180 -6.38 -4.72 -0.99
N ASP A 181 -7.42 -4.07 -0.48
CA ASP A 181 -8.20 -3.09 -1.24
C ASP A 181 -7.47 -1.75 -1.32
N TYR A 182 -6.71 -1.39 -0.28
CA TYR A 182 -5.81 -0.25 -0.33
C TYR A 182 -4.70 -0.48 -1.37
N LEU A 183 -4.12 -1.68 -1.44
CA LEU A 183 -3.10 -2.02 -2.44
C LEU A 183 -3.68 -1.97 -3.87
N LYS A 184 -4.87 -2.50 -4.12
CA LYS A 184 -5.56 -2.37 -5.43
C LYS A 184 -5.76 -0.91 -5.83
N THR A 185 -6.00 -0.03 -4.87
CA THR A 185 -6.13 1.41 -5.12
C THR A 185 -4.80 2.00 -5.62
N VAL A 186 -3.67 1.58 -5.03
CA VAL A 186 -2.33 1.94 -5.50
C VAL A 186 -2.09 1.43 -6.91
N ASP A 187 -2.37 0.14 -7.17
CA ASP A 187 -2.16 -0.47 -8.49
C ASP A 187 -3.00 0.21 -9.59
N SER A 188 -4.25 0.54 -9.27
CA SER A 188 -5.14 1.26 -10.19
C SER A 188 -4.62 2.66 -10.49
N ALA A 189 -4.14 3.37 -9.46
CA ALA A 189 -3.56 4.70 -9.63
C ALA A 189 -2.22 4.66 -10.38
N ARG A 190 -1.42 3.60 -10.21
CA ARG A 190 -0.18 3.34 -10.95
C ARG A 190 -0.44 3.18 -12.44
N VAL A 191 -1.41 2.34 -12.82
CA VAL A 191 -1.81 2.13 -14.23
C VAL A 191 -2.28 3.45 -14.85
N LYS A 192 -3.12 4.20 -14.14
CA LYS A 192 -3.59 5.51 -14.59
C LYS A 192 -2.44 6.50 -14.80
N TYR A 193 -1.52 6.58 -13.84
CA TYR A 193 -0.33 7.43 -13.93
C TYR A 193 0.50 7.11 -15.18
N LEU A 194 0.85 5.84 -15.40
CA LEU A 194 1.62 5.43 -16.57
C LEU A 194 0.87 5.73 -17.89
N SER A 195 -0.45 5.53 -17.93
CA SER A 195 -1.27 5.89 -19.09
C SER A 195 -1.22 7.40 -19.38
N GLU A 196 -1.33 8.24 -18.36
CA GLU A 196 -1.25 9.72 -18.47
C GLU A 196 0.14 10.19 -18.95
N GLN A 197 1.19 9.41 -18.72
CA GLN A 197 2.55 9.65 -19.24
C GLN A 197 2.76 9.15 -20.67
N GLY A 198 1.71 8.63 -21.34
CA GLY A 198 1.75 8.22 -22.75
C GLY A 198 2.28 6.81 -23.00
N PHE A 199 2.22 5.93 -22.00
CA PHE A 199 2.52 4.51 -22.18
C PHE A 199 1.34 3.75 -22.79
N SER A 200 1.61 2.82 -23.70
CA SER A 200 0.59 1.89 -24.23
C SER A 200 0.20 0.85 -23.17
N GLU A 201 -0.93 0.19 -23.35
CA GLU A 201 -1.37 -0.89 -22.44
C GLU A 201 -0.33 -2.01 -22.33
N GLU A 202 0.31 -2.39 -23.45
CA GLU A 202 1.37 -3.41 -23.46
C GLU A 202 2.62 -2.95 -22.70
N GLU A 203 3.01 -1.68 -22.84
CA GLU A 203 4.13 -1.12 -22.09
C GLU A 203 3.82 -1.09 -20.58
N ILE A 204 2.60 -0.72 -20.20
CA ILE A 204 2.14 -0.71 -18.80
C ILE A 204 2.21 -2.11 -18.22
N VAL A 205 1.68 -3.12 -18.90
CA VAL A 205 1.74 -4.52 -18.44
C VAL A 205 3.18 -4.98 -18.27
N ALA A 206 4.08 -4.62 -19.19
CA ALA A 206 5.49 -4.97 -19.08
C ALA A 206 6.15 -4.29 -17.85
N ILE A 207 5.86 -3.02 -17.60
CA ILE A 207 6.39 -2.28 -16.44
C ILE A 207 5.83 -2.84 -15.12
N THR A 208 4.53 -3.12 -15.05
CA THR A 208 3.92 -3.60 -13.80
C THR A 208 4.35 -5.02 -13.48
N THR A 209 4.46 -5.90 -14.47
CA THR A 209 4.88 -7.30 -14.28
C THR A 209 6.38 -7.43 -14.01
N ALA A 210 7.24 -6.66 -14.69
CA ALA A 210 8.69 -6.74 -14.48
C ALA A 210 9.10 -6.33 -13.06
N VAL A 211 8.38 -5.37 -12.47
CA VAL A 211 8.61 -4.99 -11.08
C VAL A 211 8.24 -6.13 -10.14
N ASP A 212 7.19 -6.90 -10.41
CA ASP A 212 6.80 -8.06 -9.60
C ASP A 212 7.83 -9.20 -9.67
N GLU A 213 8.50 -9.40 -10.81
CA GLU A 213 9.53 -10.42 -11.00
C GLU A 213 10.84 -10.10 -10.26
N GLU A 214 11.28 -8.83 -10.26
CA GLU A 214 12.46 -8.38 -9.48
C GLU A 214 12.26 -8.52 -7.95
N GLN A 215 11.02 -8.73 -7.48
CA GLN A 215 10.74 -8.93 -6.05
C GLN A 215 10.77 -10.40 -5.60
N VAL A 216 10.94 -11.36 -6.51
CA VAL A 216 10.95 -12.81 -6.24
C VAL A 216 12.39 -13.38 -6.13
N GLU A 217 13.40 -12.63 -6.54
CA GLU A 217 14.84 -12.93 -6.34
C GLU A 217 15.36 -12.42 -4.99
#